data_AF-A0AAU6DVK9-F1
#
_entry.id   AF-A0AAU6DVK9-F1
#
_cell.length_a   1.000
_cell.length_b   1.000
_cell.length_c   1.000
_cell.angle_alpha   90.00
_cell.angle_beta   90.00
_cell.angle_gamma   90.00
#
_symmetry.space_group_name_H-M   'P 1'
#
loop_
_entity.id
_entity.type
_entity.pdbx_description
1 polymer ?
#
loop_
_entity_poly.entity_id
_entity_poly.type
_entity_poly.pdbx_seq_one_letter_code
_entity_poly.pdbx_strand_id
1 'polypeptide(L)'
;MEKQSETRYVLGTREEDGRYPVTVDGSPAGTVHRRHGSWYLTIPGRTNPNRFSDRFAAAEQIEALYDQGIRPTIPAPGTLPTPSTSPAATESYRHLLPDLRLTLANLVRAAEAMARLAQLGWVPLEGYPGADQPWRMECRLCGWKGHRFWSHLRGRNGDRTPRPVTRHPGCIPVKDMPAALITLASERCLTCPCEEYRHPTSTDGAVTAVNVIGTALETGAPGRAVRAARAILEPCPAATSRADLVRWAYDRRVKWMAS
;
A
#
# COMPACT_ATOMS: atom_id res chain seq x y z
N MET A 1 47.82 1.60 -1.82
CA MET A 1 47.27 0.37 -1.22
C MET A 1 46.03 0.76 -0.44
N GLU A 2 44.89 0.63 -1.09
CA GLU A 2 43.58 1.02 -0.58
C GLU A 2 43.12 -0.09 0.38
N LYS A 3 42.93 0.24 1.66
CA LYS A 3 42.42 -0.71 2.65
C LYS A 3 40.98 -1.08 2.24
N GLN A 4 40.81 -2.26 1.65
CA GLN A 4 39.50 -2.90 1.57
C GLN A 4 39.09 -3.23 3.01
N SER A 5 38.23 -2.40 3.60
CA SER A 5 37.56 -2.73 4.85
C SER A 5 36.64 -3.92 4.59
N GLU A 6 36.99 -5.08 5.12
CA GLU A 6 36.08 -6.23 5.20
C GLU A 6 34.81 -5.77 5.90
N THR A 7 33.70 -5.82 5.18
CA THR A 7 32.38 -5.42 5.69
C THR A 7 31.88 -6.52 6.61
N ARG A 8 31.56 -6.20 7.88
CA ARG A 8 31.10 -7.20 8.88
C ARG A 8 29.61 -7.52 8.75
N TYR A 9 28.88 -6.70 8.00
CA TYR A 9 27.48 -6.97 7.73
C TYR A 9 27.28 -7.98 6.60
N VAL A 10 26.26 -8.81 6.73
CA VAL A 10 25.74 -9.67 5.67
C VAL A 10 24.31 -9.25 5.36
N LEU A 11 24.04 -9.02 4.08
CA LEU A 11 22.72 -8.67 3.56
C LEU A 11 22.04 -9.93 3.05
N GLY A 12 20.95 -10.34 3.70
CA GLY A 12 20.20 -11.53 3.34
C GLY A 12 19.39 -11.36 2.05
N THR A 13 18.71 -12.43 1.66
CA THR A 13 17.82 -12.44 0.50
C THR A 13 16.60 -11.54 0.73
N ARG A 14 16.05 -10.99 -0.34
CA ARG A 14 14.82 -10.19 -0.28
C ARG A 14 13.65 -11.04 0.23
N GLU A 15 13.06 -10.64 1.34
CA GLU A 15 11.86 -11.24 1.91
C GLU A 15 10.60 -10.87 1.11
N GLU A 16 9.49 -11.57 1.38
CA GLU A 16 8.23 -11.38 0.66
C GLU A 16 7.69 -9.95 0.75
N ASP A 17 7.90 -9.29 1.90
CA ASP A 17 7.50 -7.90 2.16
C ASP A 17 8.44 -6.87 1.49
N GLY A 18 9.48 -7.35 0.79
CA GLY A 18 10.43 -6.54 0.06
C GLY A 18 11.59 -5.98 0.89
N ARG A 19 11.72 -6.38 2.17
CA ARG A 19 12.85 -6.04 3.03
C ARG A 19 14.01 -7.01 2.82
N TYR A 20 15.21 -6.56 3.17
CA TYR A 20 16.42 -7.38 3.20
C TYR A 20 16.90 -7.42 4.65
N PRO A 21 16.94 -8.59 5.30
CA PRO A 21 17.49 -8.71 6.64
C PRO A 21 18.99 -8.42 6.60
N VAL A 22 19.49 -7.77 7.64
CA VAL A 22 20.91 -7.45 7.80
C VAL A 22 21.39 -8.04 9.12
N THR A 23 22.45 -8.82 9.07
CA THR A 23 23.17 -9.33 10.24
C THR A 23 24.54 -8.69 10.33
N VAL A 24 25.02 -8.39 11.53
CA VAL A 24 26.39 -7.90 11.80
C VAL A 24 27.05 -8.90 12.75
N ASP A 25 28.21 -9.43 12.38
CA ASP A 25 28.88 -10.54 13.09
C ASP A 25 27.97 -11.75 13.34
N GLY A 26 27.12 -12.08 12.37
CA GLY A 26 26.13 -13.17 12.48
C GLY A 26 24.93 -12.88 13.39
N SER A 27 24.86 -11.70 14.02
CA SER A 27 23.72 -11.31 14.86
C SER A 27 22.72 -10.45 14.08
N PRO A 28 21.39 -10.64 14.22
CA PRO A 28 20.38 -9.78 13.61
C PRO A 28 20.58 -8.33 14.02
N ALA A 29 20.72 -7.43 13.04
CA ALA A 29 21.02 -6.02 13.26
C ALA A 29 19.94 -5.07 12.72
N GLY A 30 19.12 -5.53 11.76
CA GLY A 30 17.97 -4.78 11.27
C GLY A 30 17.50 -5.26 9.91
N THR A 31 16.74 -4.41 9.22
CA THR A 31 16.33 -4.63 7.83
C THR A 31 16.57 -3.39 7.00
N VAL A 32 16.89 -3.55 5.71
CA VAL A 32 16.91 -2.46 4.74
C VAL A 32 15.80 -2.65 3.71
N HIS A 33 15.22 -1.54 3.25
CA HIS A 33 14.14 -1.58 2.27
C HIS A 33 14.18 -0.35 1.36
N ARG A 34 13.57 -0.46 0.19
CA ARG A 34 13.54 0.62 -0.79
C ARG A 34 12.16 1.28 -0.81
N ARG A 35 12.12 2.61 -0.72
CA ARG A 35 10.90 3.41 -0.81
C ARG A 35 11.16 4.67 -1.63
N HIS A 36 10.29 4.98 -2.60
CA HIS A 36 10.40 6.16 -3.48
C HIS A 36 11.79 6.36 -4.12
N GLY A 37 12.45 5.28 -4.52
CA GLY A 37 13.77 5.31 -5.16
C GLY A 37 14.95 5.36 -4.19
N SER A 38 14.74 5.75 -2.93
CA SER A 38 15.74 5.76 -1.86
C SER A 38 15.72 4.49 -1.04
N TRP A 39 16.85 4.18 -0.40
CA TRP A 39 16.97 3.10 0.56
C TRP A 39 16.82 3.63 1.98
N TYR A 40 16.25 2.80 2.84
CA TYR A 40 15.98 3.09 4.24
C TYR A 40 16.41 1.88 5.07
N LEU A 41 16.75 2.14 6.32
CA LEU A 41 17.00 1.10 7.32
C LEU A 41 15.90 1.11 8.37
N THR A 42 15.64 -0.05 8.97
CA THR A 42 14.71 -0.22 10.08
C THR A 42 15.36 -1.11 11.13
N ILE A 43 15.51 -0.58 12.33
CA ILE A 43 15.95 -1.31 13.51
C ILE A 43 14.73 -1.40 14.43
N PRO A 44 14.27 -2.60 14.83
CA PRO A 44 13.16 -2.76 15.76
C PRO A 44 13.30 -1.85 16.99
N GLY A 45 12.27 -1.06 17.28
CA GLY A 45 12.28 -0.06 18.36
C GLY A 45 12.81 1.32 17.97
N ARG A 46 13.29 1.52 16.74
CA ARG A 46 13.73 2.82 16.23
C ARG A 46 13.25 3.11 14.82
N THR A 47 12.72 4.30 14.64
CA THR A 47 12.49 4.90 13.32
C THR A 47 13.75 5.65 12.89
N ASN A 48 14.34 5.28 11.75
CA ASN A 48 15.39 6.07 11.12
C ASN A 48 14.84 6.73 9.83
N PRO A 49 14.73 8.07 9.78
CA PRO A 49 14.24 8.77 8.59
C PRO A 49 15.30 8.91 7.49
N ASN A 50 16.55 8.49 7.72
CA ASN A 50 17.65 8.69 6.78
C ASN A 50 17.43 7.94 5.47
N ARG A 51 17.77 8.63 4.38
CA ARG A 51 17.73 8.11 3.02
C ARG A 51 19.14 7.76 2.58
N PHE A 52 19.28 6.60 1.95
CA PHE A 52 20.54 6.09 1.40
C PHE A 52 20.43 5.94 -0.12
N SER A 53 21.57 6.08 -0.80
CA SER A 53 21.71 5.93 -2.26
C SER A 53 21.41 4.51 -2.71
N ASP A 54 21.86 3.52 -1.94
CA ASP A 54 21.76 2.10 -2.23
C ASP A 54 21.59 1.28 -0.95
N ARG A 55 21.37 -0.03 -1.11
CA ARG A 55 21.12 -0.96 -0.02
C ARG A 55 22.35 -1.23 0.85
N PHE A 56 23.55 -1.09 0.28
CA PHE A 56 24.81 -1.37 0.96
C PHE A 56 25.17 -0.20 1.88
N ALA A 57 24.98 1.04 1.44
CA ALA A 57 25.10 2.23 2.28
C ALA A 57 24.12 2.20 3.46
N ALA A 58 22.89 1.72 3.25
CA ALA A 58 21.93 1.54 4.34
C ALA A 58 22.37 0.45 5.34
N ALA A 59 23.00 -0.63 4.85
CA ALA A 59 23.47 -1.73 5.69
C ALA A 59 24.76 -1.37 6.47
N GLU A 60 25.66 -0.60 5.85
CA GLU A 60 26.84 -0.02 6.51
C GLU A 60 26.42 0.91 7.65
N GLN A 61 25.35 1.70 7.46
CA GLN A 61 24.81 2.50 8.55
C GLN A 61 24.23 1.63 9.69
N ILE A 62 23.66 0.45 9.39
CA ILE A 62 23.24 -0.49 10.43
C ILE A 62 24.47 -1.00 11.20
N GLU A 63 25.58 -1.34 10.53
CA GLU A 63 26.84 -1.70 11.18
C GLU A 63 27.37 -0.56 12.07
N ALA A 64 27.39 0.68 11.57
CA ALA A 64 27.82 1.83 12.37
C ALA A 64 26.95 2.06 13.62
N LEU A 65 25.63 1.86 13.51
CA LEU A 65 24.73 1.89 14.67
C LEU A 65 24.99 0.71 15.61
N TYR A 66 25.31 -0.45 15.06
CA TYR A 66 25.72 -1.63 15.82
C TYR A 66 27.00 -1.33 16.61
N ASP A 67 28.02 -0.70 16.03
CA ASP A 67 29.24 -0.35 16.78
C ASP A 67 29.00 0.69 17.88
N GLN A 68 27.96 1.53 17.75
CA GLN A 68 27.48 2.43 18.81
C GLN A 68 26.68 1.73 19.91
N GLY A 69 26.61 0.40 19.91
CA GLY A 69 25.84 -0.40 20.87
C GLY A 69 24.33 -0.41 20.61
N ILE A 70 23.87 0.14 19.48
CA ILE A 70 22.45 0.12 19.11
C ILE A 70 22.15 -1.26 18.50
N ARG A 71 21.56 -2.13 19.31
CA ARG A 71 21.08 -3.46 18.91
C ARG A 71 19.58 -3.43 18.66
N PRO A 72 19.04 -4.22 17.73
CA PRO A 72 17.61 -4.53 17.72
C PRO A 72 17.21 -5.00 19.11
N THR A 73 16.14 -4.44 19.65
CA THR A 73 15.47 -5.10 20.78
C THR A 73 14.78 -6.33 20.20
N ILE A 74 15.49 -7.45 20.16
CA ILE A 74 14.91 -8.74 19.83
C ILE A 74 14.04 -9.11 21.04
N PRO A 75 12.71 -9.17 20.94
CA PRO A 75 11.93 -9.76 22.01
C PRO A 75 12.42 -11.20 22.20
N ALA A 76 12.64 -11.61 23.46
CA ALA A 76 13.18 -12.92 23.80
C ALA A 76 12.52 -14.05 22.97
N PRO A 77 13.28 -15.06 22.50
CA PRO A 77 12.72 -16.18 21.76
C PRO A 77 11.70 -16.89 22.65
N GLY A 78 10.41 -16.72 22.35
CA GLY A 78 9.30 -17.13 23.20
C GLY A 78 8.19 -16.08 23.33
N THR A 79 8.50 -14.81 23.06
CA THR A 79 7.49 -13.75 22.94
C THR A 79 7.39 -13.33 21.48
N LEU A 80 6.94 -14.26 20.62
CA LEU A 80 6.03 -13.79 19.57
C LEU A 80 4.94 -13.04 20.33
N PRO A 81 4.58 -11.79 19.98
CA PRO A 81 3.31 -11.30 20.44
C PRO A 81 2.29 -12.34 19.98
N THR A 82 1.75 -13.10 20.93
CA THR A 82 0.45 -13.74 20.77
C THR A 82 -0.40 -12.67 20.10
N PRO A 83 -1.05 -12.92 18.95
CA PRO A 83 -1.87 -11.90 18.30
C PRO A 83 -2.75 -11.33 19.40
N SER A 84 -2.44 -10.08 19.79
CA SER A 84 -2.90 -9.54 21.05
C SER A 84 -4.41 -9.50 20.95
N THR A 85 -5.03 -10.41 21.69
CA THR A 85 -6.45 -10.38 21.93
C THR A 85 -6.62 -9.34 23.04
N SER A 86 -6.52 -8.08 22.65
CA SER A 86 -6.99 -6.93 23.42
C SER A 86 -7.76 -6.01 22.48
N PRO A 87 -9.04 -5.74 22.77
CA PRO A 87 -9.95 -5.06 21.87
C PRO A 87 -9.80 -3.54 22.01
N ALA A 88 -8.85 -2.93 21.30
CA ALA A 88 -8.69 -1.46 21.31
C ALA A 88 -7.99 -0.90 20.07
N ALA A 89 -8.38 -1.35 18.86
CA ALA A 89 -8.32 -0.66 17.56
C ALA A 89 -8.79 -1.60 16.44
N THR A 90 -9.79 -2.44 16.71
CA THR A 90 -10.48 -3.23 15.68
C THR A 90 -11.32 -2.27 14.82
N GLU A 91 -11.26 -2.42 13.48
CA GLU A 91 -12.03 -1.73 12.41
C GLU A 91 -11.41 -0.55 11.62
N SER A 92 -10.26 0.00 11.99
CA SER A 92 -9.97 1.39 11.56
C SER A 92 -9.36 1.63 10.15
N TYR A 93 -8.91 0.62 9.42
CA TYR A 93 -8.27 0.82 8.10
C TYR A 93 -8.36 -0.41 7.18
N ARG A 94 -9.55 -1.01 7.02
CA ARG A 94 -9.66 -2.27 6.24
C ARG A 94 -9.11 -2.18 4.79
N HIS A 95 -8.92 -0.96 4.27
CA HIS A 95 -8.50 -0.68 2.89
C HIS A 95 -7.34 0.32 2.73
N LEU A 96 -6.67 0.73 3.82
CA LEU A 96 -5.36 1.42 3.79
C LEU A 96 -4.42 0.67 4.72
N LEU A 97 -3.11 0.58 4.44
CA LEU A 97 -2.21 0.04 5.46
C LEU A 97 -2.07 1.00 6.66
N PRO A 98 -1.81 0.48 7.89
CA PRO A 98 -1.70 1.29 9.11
C PRO A 98 -0.69 2.46 9.01
N ASP A 99 0.39 2.26 8.25
CA ASP A 99 1.44 3.27 8.08
C ASP A 99 1.05 4.40 7.10
N LEU A 100 -0.06 4.26 6.37
CA LEU A 100 -0.54 5.26 5.43
C LEU A 100 -1.52 6.21 6.11
N ARG A 101 -1.05 7.42 6.43
CA ARG A 101 -1.87 8.47 7.04
C ARG A 101 -3.15 8.72 6.24
N LEU A 102 -4.30 8.72 6.93
CA LEU A 102 -5.58 9.12 6.35
C LEU A 102 -5.57 10.62 6.03
N THR A 103 -5.56 10.93 4.75
CA THR A 103 -5.78 12.26 4.20
C THR A 103 -6.77 12.13 3.05
N LEU A 104 -7.50 13.19 2.71
CA LEU A 104 -8.39 13.16 1.54
C LEU A 104 -7.63 12.78 0.26
N ALA A 105 -6.41 13.30 0.08
CA ALA A 105 -5.58 12.95 -1.08
C ALA A 105 -5.23 11.45 -1.12
N ASN A 106 -4.84 10.85 0.02
CA ASN A 106 -4.52 9.43 0.08
C ASN A 106 -5.76 8.55 -0.09
N LEU A 107 -6.91 8.97 0.45
CA LEU A 107 -8.19 8.30 0.27
C LEU A 107 -8.59 8.24 -1.21
N VAL A 108 -8.50 9.36 -1.93
CA VAL A 108 -8.84 9.41 -3.36
C VAL A 108 -7.88 8.54 -4.17
N ARG A 109 -6.57 8.60 -3.89
CA ARG A 109 -5.57 7.73 -4.54
C ARG A 109 -5.83 6.24 -4.29
N ALA A 110 -6.27 5.89 -3.08
CA ALA A 110 -6.64 4.52 -2.75
C ALA A 110 -7.87 4.09 -3.54
N ALA A 111 -8.92 4.92 -3.62
CA ALA A 111 -10.11 4.63 -4.41
C ALA A 111 -9.79 4.41 -5.91
N GLU A 112 -8.94 5.26 -6.49
CA GLU A 112 -8.44 5.11 -7.86
C GLU A 112 -7.66 3.81 -8.06
N ALA A 113 -6.80 3.46 -7.10
CA ALA A 113 -6.03 2.23 -7.14
C ALA A 113 -6.96 1.00 -7.10
N MET A 114 -7.91 0.96 -6.16
CA MET A 114 -8.90 -0.11 -6.05
C MET A 114 -9.72 -0.26 -7.35
N ALA A 115 -10.21 0.85 -7.91
CA ALA A 115 -10.96 0.86 -9.16
C ALA A 115 -10.14 0.27 -10.31
N ARG A 116 -8.88 0.68 -10.46
CA ARG A 116 -8.03 0.16 -11.53
C ARG A 116 -7.60 -1.28 -11.31
N LEU A 117 -7.36 -1.72 -10.06
CA LEU A 117 -7.11 -3.13 -9.78
C LEU A 117 -8.28 -4.00 -10.24
N ALA A 118 -9.51 -3.60 -9.92
CA ALA A 118 -10.72 -4.28 -10.42
C ALA A 118 -10.77 -4.27 -11.96
N GLN A 119 -10.35 -3.16 -12.60
CA GLN A 119 -10.27 -3.10 -14.07
C GLN A 119 -9.27 -4.08 -14.67
N LEU A 120 -8.17 -4.31 -13.95
CA LEU A 120 -7.08 -5.18 -14.35
C LEU A 120 -7.26 -6.61 -13.86
N GLY A 121 -8.34 -6.96 -13.16
CA GLY A 121 -8.54 -8.32 -12.64
C GLY A 121 -7.60 -8.68 -11.49
N TRP A 122 -7.28 -7.73 -10.62
CA TRP A 122 -6.56 -7.92 -9.37
C TRP A 122 -7.49 -7.67 -8.18
N VAL A 123 -7.40 -8.52 -7.15
CA VAL A 123 -8.09 -8.32 -5.86
C VAL A 123 -7.03 -8.05 -4.80
N PRO A 124 -7.06 -6.91 -4.12
CA PRO A 124 -6.16 -6.66 -2.99
C PRO A 124 -6.54 -7.58 -1.82
N LEU A 125 -5.53 -8.16 -1.18
CA LEU A 125 -5.69 -9.01 0.01
C LEU A 125 -5.45 -8.23 1.31
N GLU A 126 -4.98 -6.98 1.19
CA GLU A 126 -4.70 -6.05 2.28
C GLU A 126 -5.02 -4.61 1.84
N GLY A 127 -5.00 -3.68 2.79
CA GLY A 127 -5.26 -2.28 2.50
C GLY A 127 -4.23 -1.64 1.56
N TYR A 128 -4.62 -0.57 0.87
CA TYR A 128 -3.74 0.15 -0.03
C TYR A 128 -2.51 0.69 0.71
N PRO A 129 -1.28 0.28 0.33
CA PRO A 129 -0.05 0.63 1.05
C PRO A 129 0.58 1.94 0.54
N GLY A 130 0.06 2.50 -0.56
CA GLY A 130 0.72 3.53 -1.35
C GLY A 130 1.25 2.98 -2.68
N ALA A 131 1.59 3.88 -3.61
CA ALA A 131 1.85 3.47 -4.98
C ALA A 131 3.13 2.64 -5.17
N ASP A 132 4.18 2.98 -4.43
CA ASP A 132 5.50 2.38 -4.56
C ASP A 132 5.79 1.33 -3.47
N GLN A 133 4.74 0.83 -2.81
CA GLN A 133 4.87 -0.22 -1.81
C GLN A 133 4.44 -1.58 -2.38
N PRO A 134 5.07 -2.69 -1.96
CA PRO A 134 4.56 -4.01 -2.22
C PRO A 134 3.13 -4.11 -1.68
N TRP A 135 2.23 -4.59 -2.52
CA TRP A 135 0.83 -4.77 -2.17
C TRP A 135 0.43 -6.20 -2.48
N ARG A 136 0.01 -6.92 -1.44
CA ARG A 136 -0.44 -8.31 -1.54
C ARG A 136 -1.76 -8.39 -2.27
N MET A 137 -1.79 -9.14 -3.35
CA MET A 137 -2.95 -9.25 -4.24
C MET A 137 -3.17 -10.69 -4.71
N GLU A 138 -4.37 -10.94 -5.20
CA GLU A 138 -4.78 -12.13 -5.92
C GLU A 138 -5.11 -11.79 -7.39
N CYS A 139 -4.62 -12.61 -8.32
CA CYS A 139 -4.91 -12.51 -9.75
C CYS A 139 -6.21 -13.25 -10.07
N ARG A 140 -7.27 -12.53 -10.46
CA ARG A 140 -8.57 -13.14 -10.79
C ARG A 140 -8.55 -14.03 -12.03
N LEU A 141 -7.51 -13.93 -12.86
CA LEU A 141 -7.42 -14.71 -14.10
C LEU A 141 -6.90 -16.13 -13.87
N CYS A 142 -6.26 -16.41 -12.73
CA CYS A 142 -5.67 -17.73 -12.46
C CYS A 142 -5.57 -18.10 -10.96
N GLY A 143 -5.98 -17.22 -10.04
CA GLY A 143 -5.93 -17.45 -8.59
C GLY A 143 -4.57 -17.21 -7.93
N TRP A 144 -3.54 -16.81 -8.67
CA TRP A 144 -2.20 -16.56 -8.11
C TRP A 144 -2.23 -15.46 -7.03
N LYS A 145 -1.51 -15.68 -5.93
CA LYS A 145 -1.37 -14.73 -4.81
C LYS A 145 0.08 -14.31 -4.65
N GLY A 146 0.31 -13.01 -4.44
CA GLY A 146 1.64 -12.48 -4.14
C GLY A 146 1.69 -10.96 -4.22
N HIS A 147 2.90 -10.41 -4.18
CA HIS A 147 3.10 -8.96 -4.12
C HIS A 147 3.22 -8.32 -5.50
N ARG A 148 2.56 -7.17 -5.67
CA ARG A 148 2.67 -6.30 -6.85
C ARG A 148 2.75 -4.84 -6.42
N PHE A 149 3.35 -4.01 -7.26
CA PHE A 149 3.43 -2.57 -7.04
C PHE A 149 2.32 -1.87 -7.84
N TRP A 150 1.52 -1.04 -7.17
CA TRP A 150 0.50 -0.24 -7.84
C TRP A 150 1.12 0.70 -8.89
N SER A 151 2.30 1.24 -8.63
CA SER A 151 3.02 2.11 -9.57
C SER A 151 3.38 1.43 -10.88
N HIS A 152 3.49 0.11 -10.91
CA HIS A 152 3.71 -0.69 -12.13
C HIS A 152 2.39 -0.99 -12.86
N LEU A 153 1.34 -1.29 -12.09
CA LEU A 153 0.03 -1.67 -12.64
C LEU A 153 -0.74 -0.48 -13.24
N ARG A 154 -0.56 0.73 -12.69
CA ARG A 154 -1.27 1.94 -13.15
C ARG A 154 -0.78 2.47 -14.51
N GLY A 155 0.36 2.00 -15.01
CA GLY A 155 1.05 2.56 -16.17
C GLY A 155 1.90 3.79 -15.85
N ARG A 156 2.71 4.23 -16.81
CA ARG A 156 3.63 5.38 -16.63
C ARG A 156 3.13 6.56 -17.46
N ASN A 157 3.28 7.78 -16.94
CA ASN A 157 2.97 9.02 -17.65
C ASN A 157 1.55 9.10 -18.25
N GLY A 158 0.57 8.44 -17.63
CA GLY A 158 -0.83 8.49 -18.10
C GLY A 158 -1.16 7.56 -19.26
N ASP A 159 -0.22 6.75 -19.75
CA ASP A 159 -0.48 5.76 -20.82
C ASP A 159 -1.45 4.63 -20.40
N ARG A 160 -1.75 4.55 -19.09
CA ARG A 160 -2.59 3.54 -18.41
C ARG A 160 -2.23 2.10 -18.76
N THR A 161 -1.07 1.88 -19.38
CA THR A 161 -0.68 0.58 -19.91
C THR A 161 0.07 -0.16 -18.80
N PRO A 162 -0.48 -1.24 -18.24
CA PRO A 162 0.16 -1.97 -17.15
C PRO A 162 1.51 -2.51 -17.62
N ARG A 163 2.53 -2.43 -16.76
CA ARG A 163 3.83 -3.04 -17.03
C ARG A 163 4.25 -3.88 -15.82
N PRO A 164 4.99 -4.99 -16.01
CA PRO A 164 5.28 -5.71 -17.27
C PRO A 164 4.04 -6.27 -18.01
N VAL A 165 4.22 -6.61 -19.30
CA VAL A 165 3.19 -7.24 -20.16
C VAL A 165 2.71 -8.56 -19.56
N THR A 166 3.64 -9.36 -19.04
CA THR A 166 3.32 -10.56 -18.25
C THR A 166 2.93 -10.16 -16.84
N ARG A 167 1.77 -10.62 -16.38
CA ARG A 167 1.19 -10.24 -15.08
C ARG A 167 2.04 -10.72 -13.90
N HIS A 168 2.39 -12.01 -13.90
CA HIS A 168 3.27 -12.70 -12.94
C HIS A 168 3.78 -14.02 -13.56
N PRO A 169 4.81 -14.68 -13.00
CA PRO A 169 5.24 -15.99 -13.46
C PRO A 169 4.10 -17.01 -13.39
N GLY A 170 3.95 -17.85 -14.43
CA GLY A 170 2.92 -18.89 -14.48
C GLY A 170 1.49 -18.39 -14.67
N CYS A 171 1.28 -17.15 -15.12
CA CYS A 171 -0.05 -16.66 -15.48
C CYS A 171 -0.55 -17.28 -16.78
N ILE A 172 -1.84 -17.08 -17.08
CA ILE A 172 -2.41 -17.45 -18.39
C ILE A 172 -1.62 -16.78 -19.54
N PRO A 173 -1.60 -17.39 -20.74
CA PRO A 173 -0.88 -16.82 -21.88
C PRO A 173 -1.33 -15.39 -22.21
N VAL A 174 -0.39 -14.53 -22.63
CA VAL A 174 -0.65 -13.11 -22.91
C VAL A 174 -1.77 -12.91 -23.93
N LYS A 175 -1.88 -13.80 -24.93
CA LYS A 175 -2.94 -13.80 -25.94
C LYS A 175 -4.36 -13.99 -25.37
N ASP A 176 -4.49 -14.67 -24.23
CA ASP A 176 -5.78 -15.02 -23.63
C ASP A 176 -6.23 -13.98 -22.59
N MET A 177 -5.31 -13.10 -22.16
CA MET A 177 -5.58 -12.05 -21.17
C MET A 177 -6.69 -11.07 -21.58
N PRO A 178 -6.75 -10.56 -22.84
CA PRO A 178 -7.81 -9.64 -23.24
C PRO A 178 -9.21 -10.26 -23.09
N ALA A 179 -9.39 -11.51 -23.52
CA ALA A 179 -10.66 -12.20 -23.40
C ALA A 179 -11.09 -12.37 -21.94
N ALA A 180 -10.17 -12.84 -21.08
CA ALA A 180 -10.43 -12.97 -19.64
C ALA A 180 -10.77 -11.62 -18.96
N LEU A 181 -10.11 -10.53 -19.36
CA LEU A 181 -10.42 -9.20 -18.84
C LEU A 181 -11.78 -8.67 -19.32
N ILE A 182 -12.21 -9.00 -20.54
CA ILE A 182 -13.54 -8.67 -21.06
C ILE A 182 -14.61 -9.40 -20.23
N THR A 183 -14.43 -10.68 -19.94
CA THR A 183 -15.33 -11.43 -19.06
C THR A 183 -15.45 -10.77 -17.70
N LEU A 184 -14.33 -10.39 -17.06
CA LEU A 184 -14.34 -9.68 -15.78
C LEU A 184 -14.96 -8.27 -15.86
N ALA A 185 -14.91 -7.62 -17.02
CA ALA A 185 -15.52 -6.32 -17.21
C ALA A 185 -17.05 -6.37 -17.19
N SER A 186 -17.64 -7.52 -17.58
CA SER A 186 -19.10 -7.72 -17.55
C SER A 186 -19.70 -7.73 -16.14
N GLU A 187 -18.89 -8.03 -15.13
CA GLU A 187 -19.30 -8.01 -13.72
C GLU A 187 -19.37 -6.60 -13.11
N ARG A 188 -18.93 -5.57 -13.85
CA ARG A 188 -18.86 -4.19 -13.34
C ARG A 188 -20.23 -3.52 -13.42
N CYS A 189 -20.58 -2.79 -12.37
CA CYS A 189 -21.83 -2.05 -12.30
C CYS A 189 -21.54 -0.54 -12.24
N LEU A 190 -22.45 0.28 -12.77
CA LEU A 190 -22.39 1.73 -12.60
C LEU A 190 -23.03 2.17 -11.27
N THR A 191 -24.00 1.39 -10.79
CA THR A 191 -24.67 1.59 -9.52
C THR A 191 -24.17 0.59 -8.50
N CYS A 192 -24.14 1.01 -7.23
CA CYS A 192 -23.77 0.16 -6.12
C CYS A 192 -24.92 -0.79 -5.74
N PRO A 193 -24.74 -2.13 -5.81
CA PRO A 193 -25.75 -3.08 -5.34
C PRO A 193 -25.61 -3.42 -3.84
N CYS A 194 -24.61 -2.88 -3.15
CA CYS A 194 -24.32 -3.24 -1.75
C CYS A 194 -25.43 -2.76 -0.80
N GLU A 195 -25.92 -3.66 0.05
CA GLU A 195 -26.94 -3.35 1.08
C GLU A 195 -26.30 -2.84 2.38
N GLU A 196 -25.16 -3.43 2.76
CA GLU A 196 -24.44 -3.09 4.01
C GLU A 196 -23.74 -1.72 3.94
N TYR A 197 -23.30 -1.32 2.75
CA TYR A 197 -22.55 -0.07 2.53
C TYR A 197 -23.21 0.80 1.48
N ARG A 198 -23.63 2.01 1.88
CA ARG A 198 -24.07 3.05 0.95
C ARG A 198 -22.86 3.74 0.32
N HIS A 199 -22.38 3.17 -0.77
CA HIS A 199 -21.31 3.74 -1.55
C HIS A 199 -21.75 5.00 -2.32
N PRO A 200 -20.92 6.06 -2.39
CA PRO A 200 -21.23 7.26 -3.14
C PRO A 200 -21.05 7.01 -4.65
N THR A 201 -22.09 6.47 -5.30
CA THR A 201 -22.17 6.31 -6.77
C THR A 201 -23.02 7.38 -7.43
N SER A 202 -23.20 8.53 -6.76
CA SER A 202 -23.84 9.73 -7.28
C SER A 202 -23.00 10.95 -6.96
N THR A 203 -23.16 12.03 -7.74
CA THR A 203 -22.45 13.30 -7.56
C THR A 203 -22.65 13.87 -6.16
N ASP A 204 -23.90 13.94 -5.71
CA ASP A 204 -24.26 14.45 -4.38
C ASP A 204 -23.70 13.56 -3.26
N GLY A 205 -23.82 12.24 -3.41
CA GLY A 205 -23.24 11.29 -2.46
C GLY A 205 -21.73 11.44 -2.33
N ALA A 206 -21.01 11.65 -3.44
CA ALA A 206 -19.56 11.83 -3.45
C ALA A 206 -19.14 13.15 -2.78
N VAL A 207 -19.84 14.25 -3.07
CA VAL A 207 -19.61 15.56 -2.40
C VAL A 207 -19.84 15.44 -0.90
N THR A 208 -20.97 14.84 -0.50
CA THR A 208 -21.31 14.61 0.89
C THR A 208 -20.24 13.79 1.59
N ALA A 209 -19.82 12.66 1.01
CA ALA A 209 -18.80 11.79 1.60
C ALA A 209 -17.44 12.52 1.76
N VAL A 210 -16.96 13.20 0.72
CA VAL A 210 -15.70 13.94 0.75
C VAL A 210 -15.74 15.06 1.80
N ASN A 211 -16.84 15.81 1.89
CA ASN A 211 -16.99 16.88 2.87
C ASN A 211 -17.05 16.34 4.31
N VAL A 212 -17.82 15.28 4.56
CA VAL A 212 -17.90 14.65 5.89
C VAL A 212 -16.52 14.19 6.37
N ILE A 213 -15.75 13.55 5.48
CA ILE A 213 -14.39 13.09 5.81
C ILE A 213 -13.44 14.27 6.01
N GLY A 214 -13.48 15.27 5.13
CA GLY A 214 -12.67 16.48 5.22
C GLY A 214 -12.86 17.20 6.55
N THR A 215 -14.12 17.52 6.88
CA THR A 215 -14.47 18.18 8.15
C THR A 215 -14.08 17.33 9.36
N ALA A 216 -14.26 16.01 9.31
CA ALA A 216 -13.85 15.13 10.42
C ALA A 216 -12.32 15.13 10.62
N LEU A 217 -11.53 15.20 9.55
CA LEU A 217 -10.07 15.32 9.64
C LEU A 217 -9.64 16.68 10.18
N GLU A 218 -10.29 17.76 9.72
CA GLU A 218 -10.02 19.15 10.14
C GLU A 218 -10.34 19.39 11.63
N THR A 219 -11.43 18.78 12.11
CA THR A 219 -11.90 18.92 13.51
C THR A 219 -11.25 17.93 14.48
N GLY A 220 -10.25 17.16 14.04
CA GLY A 220 -9.56 16.21 14.91
C GLY A 220 -10.43 15.02 15.35
N ALA A 221 -11.39 14.59 14.52
CA ALA A 221 -12.29 13.47 14.77
C ALA A 221 -11.93 12.22 13.90
N PRO A 222 -10.76 11.58 14.12
CA PRO A 222 -10.25 10.54 13.22
C PRO A 222 -11.18 9.31 13.12
N GLY A 223 -11.87 8.94 14.21
CA GLY A 223 -12.82 7.82 14.19
C GLY A 223 -14.02 8.06 13.26
N ARG A 224 -14.50 9.31 13.15
CA ARG A 224 -15.58 9.68 12.21
C ARG A 224 -15.07 9.65 10.77
N ALA A 225 -13.87 10.16 10.53
CA ALA A 225 -13.24 10.14 9.20
C ALA A 225 -13.04 8.70 8.71
N VAL A 226 -12.57 7.81 9.58
CA VAL A 226 -12.37 6.39 9.30
C VAL A 226 -13.68 5.68 8.94
N ARG A 227 -14.73 5.84 9.74
CA ARG A 227 -16.04 5.23 9.45
C ARG A 227 -16.61 5.71 8.12
N ALA A 228 -16.52 7.01 7.84
CA ALA A 228 -16.98 7.56 6.57
C ALA A 228 -16.11 7.10 5.37
N ALA A 229 -14.80 6.90 5.56
CA ALA A 229 -13.90 6.40 4.51
C ALA A 229 -14.24 4.97 4.06
N ARG A 230 -14.83 4.13 4.92
CA ARG A 230 -15.29 2.77 4.54
C ARG A 230 -16.31 2.83 3.40
N ALA A 231 -17.23 3.81 3.40
CA ALA A 231 -18.18 4.01 2.31
C ALA A 231 -17.49 4.27 0.95
N ILE A 232 -16.22 4.69 0.92
CA ILE A 232 -15.46 4.88 -0.32
C ILE A 232 -14.62 3.66 -0.67
N LEU A 233 -14.00 3.03 0.34
CA LEU A 233 -12.97 2.03 0.11
C LEU A 233 -13.45 0.58 0.15
N GLU A 234 -14.63 0.28 0.71
CA GLU A 234 -15.12 -1.11 0.76
C GLU A 234 -15.32 -1.69 -0.66
N PRO A 235 -15.04 -2.98 -0.88
CA PRO A 235 -15.09 -3.60 -2.21
C PRO A 235 -16.50 -3.53 -2.79
N CYS A 236 -16.60 -3.19 -4.07
CA CYS A 236 -17.88 -3.01 -4.73
C CYS A 236 -17.71 -3.13 -6.25
N PRO A 237 -18.66 -3.77 -6.97
CA PRO A 237 -18.67 -3.79 -8.44
C PRO A 237 -18.68 -2.39 -9.08
N ALA A 238 -19.17 -1.37 -8.35
CA ALA A 238 -19.21 0.03 -8.78
C ALA A 238 -17.98 0.87 -8.38
N ALA A 239 -16.87 0.22 -8.01
CA ALA A 239 -15.66 0.91 -7.60
C ALA A 239 -15.12 1.90 -8.65
N THR A 240 -15.26 1.61 -9.95
CA THR A 240 -14.82 2.52 -11.03
C THR A 240 -15.61 3.83 -11.02
N SER A 241 -16.95 3.75 -11.11
CA SER A 241 -17.81 4.94 -11.09
C SER A 241 -17.61 5.75 -9.80
N ARG A 242 -17.51 5.07 -8.67
CA ARG A 242 -17.26 5.70 -7.37
C ARG A 242 -15.93 6.45 -7.34
N ALA A 243 -14.84 5.86 -7.83
CA ALA A 243 -13.52 6.49 -7.80
C ALA A 243 -13.51 7.79 -8.63
N ASP A 244 -14.14 7.79 -9.81
CA ASP A 244 -14.25 8.98 -10.66
C ASP A 244 -15.04 10.10 -9.97
N LEU A 245 -16.19 9.76 -9.36
CA LEU A 245 -17.02 10.73 -8.63
C LEU A 245 -16.30 11.29 -7.39
N VAL A 246 -15.60 10.45 -6.64
CA VAL A 246 -14.82 10.85 -5.47
C VAL A 246 -13.65 11.76 -5.86
N ARG A 247 -12.93 11.46 -6.96
CA ARG A 247 -11.90 12.34 -7.54
C ARG A 247 -12.48 13.69 -7.91
N TRP A 248 -13.60 13.71 -8.65
CA TRP A 248 -14.26 14.94 -9.05
C TRP A 248 -14.68 15.80 -7.84
N ALA A 249 -15.28 15.18 -6.83
CA ALA A 249 -15.72 15.87 -5.61
C ALA A 249 -14.53 16.44 -4.83
N TYR A 250 -13.42 15.70 -4.74
CA TYR A 250 -12.18 16.18 -4.14
C TYR A 250 -11.60 17.38 -4.87
N ASP A 251 -11.46 17.31 -6.21
CA ASP A 251 -10.91 18.41 -7.00
C ASP A 251 -11.79 19.67 -6.90
N ARG A 252 -13.12 19.50 -6.83
CA ARG A 252 -14.06 20.60 -6.59
C ARG A 252 -13.86 21.24 -5.21
N ARG A 253 -13.71 20.45 -4.15
CA ARG A 253 -13.45 20.95 -2.79
C ARG A 253 -12.13 21.72 -2.73
N VAL A 254 -11.06 21.19 -3.34
CA VAL A 254 -9.74 21.85 -3.36
C VAL A 254 -9.82 23.21 -4.06
N LYS A 255 -10.53 23.30 -5.20
CA LYS A 255 -10.74 24.59 -5.89
C LYS A 255 -11.50 25.60 -5.02
N TRP A 256 -12.54 25.17 -4.32
CA TRP A 256 -13.33 26.04 -3.44
C TRP A 256 -12.53 26.56 -2.25
N MET A 257 -11.67 25.74 -1.63
CA MET A 257 -10.81 26.18 -0.52
C MET A 257 -9.67 27.12 -0.96
N ALA A 258 -9.35 27.18 -2.25
CA ALA A 258 -8.33 28.06 -2.81
C ALA A 258 -8.88 29.39 -3.35
N SER A 259 -10.21 29.57 -3.33
CA SER A 259 -10.93 30.79 -3.72
C SER A 259 -11.28 31.60 -2.49
#